data_AF-A0A1A7YGG2-F1
#
_entry.id   AF-A0A1A7YGG2-F1
#
_cell.length_a   1.000
_cell.length_b   1.000
_cell.length_c   1.000
_cell.angle_alpha   90.00
_cell.angle_beta   90.00
_cell.angle_gamma   90.00
#
_symmetry.space_group_name_H-M   'P 1'
#
loop_
_entity.id
_entity.type
_entity.pdbx_description
1 polymer ?
#
loop_
_entity_poly.entity_id
_entity_poly.type
_entity_poly.pdbx_seq_one_letter_code
_entity_poly.pdbx_strand_id
1 'polypeptide(L)'
;MEDGDLGGFLSGERVPGVSGLKNHGNTCFMNAILQCLSNTELFAEYLVLEHYKGEELDEDKPKTNGMHLQKKGPLSKGEVTEQLSGLVRALWTFEYTPQHSRDFKNAVSKNATQFKGNAQHDAQEFLLWLLDRVHEDLNTVNPNCRPAIKPPIE
;
A
#
# COMPACT_ATOMS: atom_id res chain seq x y z
N MET A 1 -6.16 -55.38 1.30
CA MET A 1 -7.19 -54.34 1.12
C MET A 1 -6.46 -53.03 1.26
N GLU A 2 -6.20 -52.40 0.13
CA GLU A 2 -5.87 -50.98 0.06
C GLU A 2 -7.16 -50.24 0.41
N ASP A 3 -7.14 -49.50 1.52
CA ASP A 3 -8.09 -48.43 1.74
C ASP A 3 -7.26 -47.15 1.85
N GLY A 4 -7.22 -46.44 0.74
CA GLY A 4 -6.78 -45.06 0.72
C GLY A 4 -7.76 -44.22 1.54
N ASP A 5 -7.21 -43.37 2.39
CA ASP A 5 -7.89 -42.14 2.75
C ASP A 5 -7.02 -40.97 2.33
N LEU A 6 -7.67 -40.15 1.51
CA LEU A 6 -7.18 -39.05 0.72
C LEU A 6 -6.70 -37.95 1.65
N GLY A 7 -5.51 -37.41 1.36
CA GLY A 7 -4.84 -36.38 2.15
C GLY A 7 -5.81 -35.32 2.69
N GLY A 8 -5.95 -35.31 4.01
CA GLY A 8 -6.47 -34.17 4.73
C GLY A 8 -5.53 -32.99 4.47
N PHE A 9 -5.88 -32.16 3.49
CA PHE A 9 -5.45 -30.76 3.48
C PHE A 9 -5.83 -30.19 4.85
N LEU A 10 -4.81 -29.91 5.65
CA LEU A 10 -4.93 -29.43 7.00
C LEU A 10 -5.90 -28.24 7.05
N SER A 11 -6.92 -28.34 7.87
CA SER A 11 -7.76 -27.22 8.27
C SER A 11 -6.90 -26.05 8.73
N GLY A 12 -7.01 -24.89 8.06
CA GLY A 12 -6.79 -23.59 8.71
C GLY A 12 -5.42 -22.93 8.57
N GLU A 13 -4.58 -23.34 7.63
CA GLU A 13 -3.37 -22.55 7.34
C GLU A 13 -3.76 -21.21 6.69
N ARG A 14 -3.49 -20.10 7.39
CA ARG A 14 -3.78 -18.77 6.86
C ARG A 14 -2.78 -18.46 5.75
N VAL A 15 -3.30 -18.12 4.57
CA VAL A 15 -2.48 -17.71 3.43
C VAL A 15 -2.18 -16.21 3.53
N PRO A 16 -0.90 -15.78 3.49
CA PRO A 16 -0.53 -14.35 3.48
C PRO A 16 -1.26 -13.60 2.35
N GLY A 17 -1.68 -12.35 2.61
CA GLY A 17 -2.39 -11.55 1.61
C GLY A 17 -3.86 -11.96 1.40
N VAL A 18 -4.27 -13.15 1.85
CA VAL A 18 -5.66 -13.65 1.74
C VAL A 18 -6.41 -13.36 3.04
N SER A 19 -6.84 -12.10 3.19
CA SER A 19 -7.63 -11.63 4.33
C SER A 19 -8.66 -10.59 3.90
N GLY A 20 -9.81 -10.55 4.60
CA GLY A 20 -10.87 -9.58 4.33
C GLY A 20 -10.56 -8.17 4.84
N LEU A 21 -11.05 -7.15 4.13
CA LEU A 21 -10.99 -5.74 4.56
C LEU A 21 -12.33 -5.29 5.13
N LYS A 22 -12.31 -4.63 6.29
CA LYS A 22 -13.52 -4.03 6.88
C LYS A 22 -14.09 -2.95 5.97
N ASN A 23 -15.41 -2.95 5.79
CA ASN A 23 -16.12 -1.88 5.12
C ASN A 23 -16.39 -0.72 6.11
N HIS A 24 -15.87 0.47 5.80
CA HIS A 24 -16.00 1.70 6.61
C HIS A 24 -17.08 2.66 6.07
N GLY A 25 -18.21 2.09 5.66
CA GLY A 25 -19.34 2.82 5.08
C GLY A 25 -19.16 3.06 3.60
N ASN A 26 -19.76 2.20 2.77
CA ASN A 26 -19.71 2.27 1.31
C ASN A 26 -18.30 2.27 0.69
N THR A 27 -17.32 1.67 1.36
CA THR A 27 -15.92 1.59 0.89
C THR A 27 -15.59 0.29 0.15
N CYS A 28 -16.59 -0.48 -0.28
CA CYS A 28 -16.35 -1.75 -0.97
C CYS A 28 -15.61 -1.57 -2.30
N PHE A 29 -15.79 -0.42 -2.98
CA PHE A 29 -15.03 -0.08 -4.18
C PHE A 29 -13.51 0.04 -3.87
N MET A 30 -13.14 0.71 -2.77
CA MET A 30 -11.74 0.79 -2.33
C MET A 30 -11.20 -0.59 -1.96
N ASN A 31 -11.98 -1.36 -1.19
CA ASN A 31 -11.55 -2.68 -0.73
C ASN A 31 -11.30 -3.64 -1.91
N ALA A 32 -12.14 -3.60 -2.95
CA ALA A 32 -11.94 -4.41 -4.15
C ALA A 32 -10.60 -4.08 -4.84
N ILE A 33 -10.31 -2.79 -5.04
CA ILE A 33 -9.05 -2.34 -5.65
C ILE A 33 -7.84 -2.69 -4.79
N LEU A 34 -7.93 -2.50 -3.47
CA LEU A 34 -6.86 -2.84 -2.54
C LEU A 34 -6.51 -4.34 -2.57
N GLN A 35 -7.53 -5.20 -2.64
CA GLN A 35 -7.33 -6.65 -2.78
C GLN A 35 -6.65 -7.00 -4.11
N CYS A 36 -7.09 -6.39 -5.21
CA CYS A 36 -6.45 -6.59 -6.52
C CYS A 36 -4.98 -6.17 -6.51
N LEU A 37 -4.68 -4.95 -6.05
CA LEU A 37 -3.31 -4.43 -6.01
C LEU A 37 -2.41 -5.19 -5.03
N SER A 38 -2.95 -5.60 -3.88
CA SER A 38 -2.22 -6.40 -2.89
C SER A 38 -1.83 -7.78 -3.42
N ASN A 39 -2.54 -8.31 -4.42
CA ASN A 39 -2.24 -9.57 -5.09
C ASN A 39 -1.51 -9.38 -6.44
N THR A 40 -1.09 -8.16 -6.78
CA THR A 40 -0.17 -7.90 -7.89
C THR A 40 1.25 -8.02 -7.38
N GLU A 41 1.90 -9.18 -7.61
CA GLU A 41 3.16 -9.61 -7.00
C GLU A 41 4.23 -8.51 -6.88
N LEU A 42 4.68 -7.94 -8.02
CA LEU A 42 5.75 -6.93 -8.03
C LEU A 42 5.36 -5.64 -7.30
N PHE A 43 4.08 -5.25 -7.38
CA PHE A 43 3.59 -4.04 -6.71
C PHE A 43 3.52 -4.25 -5.20
N ALA A 44 3.01 -5.40 -4.78
CA ALA A 44 2.93 -5.77 -3.37
C ALA A 44 4.33 -5.91 -2.76
N GLU A 45 5.23 -6.65 -3.39
CA GLU A 45 6.62 -6.81 -2.94
C GLU A 45 7.31 -5.45 -2.74
N TYR A 46 7.23 -4.57 -3.74
CA TYR A 46 7.82 -3.23 -3.70
C TYR A 46 7.31 -2.40 -2.51
N LEU A 47 6.01 -2.47 -2.21
CA LEU A 47 5.41 -1.78 -1.08
C LEU A 47 5.76 -2.42 0.27
N VAL A 48 5.73 -3.75 0.36
CA VAL A 48 5.98 -4.51 1.60
C VAL A 48 7.42 -4.35 2.06
N LEU A 49 8.37 -4.42 1.12
CA LEU A 49 9.80 -4.23 1.40
C LEU A 49 10.19 -2.75 1.53
N GLU A 50 9.21 -1.84 1.41
CA GLU A 50 9.38 -0.39 1.52
C GLU A 50 10.44 0.20 0.55
N HIS A 51 10.66 -0.45 -0.59
CA HIS A 51 11.65 -0.02 -1.60
C HIS A 51 11.42 1.41 -2.11
N TYR A 52 10.21 1.95 -1.94
CA TYR A 52 9.86 3.32 -2.28
C TYR A 52 10.51 4.40 -1.41
N LYS A 53 11.02 4.05 -0.22
CA LYS A 53 11.65 5.03 0.70
C LYS A 53 13.06 5.43 0.26
N GLY A 54 13.62 4.78 -0.75
CA GLY A 54 15.01 4.92 -1.17
C GLY A 54 15.95 4.20 -0.21
N GLU A 55 17.11 3.77 -0.71
CA GLU A 55 18.20 3.35 0.16
C GLU A 55 18.63 4.60 0.95
N GLU A 56 18.40 4.62 2.25
CA GLU A 56 19.23 5.44 3.14
C GLU A 56 20.63 4.83 3.04
N LEU A 57 21.39 5.19 2.00
CA LEU A 57 22.83 5.03 1.99
C LEU A 57 23.30 5.70 3.28
N ASP A 58 23.80 4.87 4.19
CA ASP A 58 24.55 5.24 5.39
C ASP A 58 25.77 6.07 4.97
N GLU A 59 25.56 7.29 4.47
CA GLU A 59 26.61 8.30 4.38
C GLU A 59 26.78 8.89 5.78
N ASP A 60 27.62 8.17 6.53
CA ASP A 60 28.67 8.74 7.38
C ASP A 60 28.19 9.85 8.34
N LYS A 61 27.33 9.50 9.31
CA LYS A 61 27.08 10.39 10.46
C LYS A 61 27.98 10.04 11.64
N PRO A 62 28.78 10.99 12.17
CA PRO A 62 29.53 10.76 13.38
C PRO A 62 28.57 10.58 14.56
N LYS A 63 28.83 9.55 15.37
CA LYS A 63 28.09 9.23 16.59
C LYS A 63 28.20 10.38 17.58
N THR A 64 27.23 11.29 17.60
CA THR A 64 27.03 12.21 18.73
C THR A 64 25.95 11.65 19.62
N ASN A 65 26.33 11.35 20.86
CA ASN A 65 25.48 10.86 21.93
C ASN A 65 24.26 11.76 22.18
N GLY A 66 23.09 11.13 22.29
CA GLY A 66 21.95 11.70 23.02
C GLY A 66 20.76 12.09 22.16
N MET A 67 19.60 11.56 22.56
CA MET A 67 18.25 11.85 22.08
C MET A 67 17.84 11.12 20.79
N HIS A 68 17.03 10.07 20.96
CA HIS A 68 16.24 9.45 19.91
C HIS A 68 15.14 10.44 19.48
N LEU A 69 15.53 11.47 18.73
CA LEU A 69 14.61 12.35 18.04
C LEU A 69 14.05 11.55 16.87
N GLN A 70 12.79 11.12 16.98
CA GLN A 70 12.01 10.72 15.81
C GLN A 70 12.09 11.87 14.81
N LYS A 71 12.95 11.70 13.80
CA LYS A 71 13.23 12.75 12.82
C LYS A 71 12.06 12.79 11.87
N LYS A 72 11.03 13.56 12.24
CA LYS A 72 9.95 13.98 11.35
C LYS A 72 10.60 14.74 10.20
N GLY A 73 10.91 14.03 9.12
CA GLY A 73 11.32 14.61 7.85
C GLY A 73 10.25 15.59 7.33
N PRO A 74 10.61 16.47 6.38
CA PRO A 74 9.74 17.55 5.95
C PRO A 74 8.42 17.00 5.36
N LEU A 75 7.33 17.25 6.10
CA LEU A 75 5.94 17.36 5.67
C LEU A 75 5.47 16.44 4.52
N SER A 76 4.87 15.30 4.89
CA SER A 76 3.84 14.57 4.12
C SER A 76 4.07 14.36 2.60
N LYS A 77 5.28 14.07 2.16
CA LYS A 77 5.50 13.57 0.80
C LYS A 77 5.30 12.06 0.84
N GLY A 78 4.31 11.53 0.13
CA GLY A 78 4.07 10.09 0.12
C GLY A 78 3.00 9.54 1.06
N GLU A 79 2.22 10.38 1.78
CA GLU A 79 1.29 9.91 2.83
C GLU A 79 0.33 8.80 2.34
N VAL A 80 -0.19 8.91 1.11
CA VAL A 80 -1.09 7.89 0.55
C VAL A 80 -0.33 6.59 0.30
N THR A 81 0.86 6.69 -0.30
CA THR A 81 1.74 5.54 -0.57
C THR A 81 2.21 4.86 0.72
N GLU A 82 2.52 5.63 1.76
CA GLU A 82 2.91 5.10 3.08
C GLU A 82 1.77 4.34 3.75
N GLN A 83 0.55 4.89 3.74
CA GLN A 83 -0.61 4.21 4.29
C GLN A 83 -0.98 2.96 3.48
N LEU A 84 -0.83 3.02 2.15
CA LEU A 84 -1.03 1.86 1.28
C LEU A 84 -0.01 0.76 1.60
N SER A 85 1.28 1.10 1.69
CA SER A 85 2.35 0.16 2.05
C SER A 85 2.10 -0.48 3.41
N GLY A 86 1.79 0.32 4.43
CA GLY A 86 1.48 -0.20 5.76
C GLY A 86 0.29 -1.15 5.78
N LEU A 87 -0.76 -0.84 5.00
CA LEU A 87 -1.93 -1.69 4.87
C LEU A 87 -1.61 -3.00 4.14
N VAL A 88 -0.92 -2.94 3.00
CA VAL A 88 -0.52 -4.13 2.24
C VAL A 88 0.38 -5.01 3.09
N ARG A 89 1.40 -4.45 3.75
CA ARG A 89 2.26 -5.19 4.67
C ARG A 89 1.45 -5.90 5.75
N ALA A 90 0.52 -5.22 6.41
CA ALA A 90 -0.33 -5.83 7.43
C ALA A 90 -1.20 -7.00 6.91
N LEU A 91 -1.62 -6.97 5.64
CA LEU A 91 -2.31 -8.10 5.00
C LEU A 91 -1.39 -9.30 4.78
N TRP A 92 -0.14 -9.05 4.38
CA TRP A 92 0.86 -10.07 4.11
C TRP A 92 1.59 -10.59 5.36
N THR A 93 1.57 -9.87 6.48
CA THR A 93 2.17 -10.28 7.77
C THR A 93 1.16 -10.81 8.79
N PHE A 94 -0.12 -10.94 8.41
CA PHE A 94 -1.23 -11.32 9.29
C PHE A 94 -1.51 -10.35 10.45
N GLU A 95 -1.07 -9.11 10.34
CA GLU A 95 -1.22 -8.06 11.36
C GLU A 95 -2.38 -7.10 11.07
N TYR A 96 -3.18 -7.39 10.03
CA TYR A 96 -4.30 -6.55 9.64
C TYR A 96 -5.27 -6.32 10.80
N THR A 97 -5.55 -5.04 11.03
CA THR A 97 -6.66 -4.56 11.85
C THR A 97 -7.47 -3.53 11.07
N PRO A 98 -8.75 -3.34 11.40
CA PRO A 98 -9.58 -2.31 10.78
C PRO A 98 -9.00 -0.89 10.81
N GLN A 99 -8.09 -0.60 11.75
CA GLN A 99 -7.42 0.68 11.87
C GLN A 99 -6.56 0.98 10.63
N HIS A 100 -5.81 0.01 10.10
CA HIS A 100 -5.00 0.17 8.89
C HIS A 100 -5.84 0.66 7.70
N SER A 101 -6.96 -0.02 7.43
CA SER A 101 -7.88 0.39 6.35
C SER A 101 -8.58 1.74 6.61
N ARG A 102 -8.74 2.14 7.88
CA ARG A 102 -9.30 3.45 8.24
C ARG A 102 -8.28 4.55 7.99
N ASP A 103 -7.02 4.33 8.36
CA ASP A 103 -5.96 5.32 8.17
C ASP A 103 -5.66 5.54 6.68
N PHE A 104 -5.67 4.46 5.89
CA PHE A 104 -5.66 4.58 4.44
C PHE A 104 -6.85 5.38 3.89
N LYS A 105 -8.09 5.07 4.32
CA LYS A 105 -9.28 5.85 3.92
C LYS A 105 -9.15 7.35 4.29
N ASN A 106 -8.57 7.65 5.46
CA ASN A 106 -8.35 9.02 5.90
C ASN A 106 -7.33 9.75 5.01
N ALA A 107 -6.23 9.09 4.65
CA ALA A 107 -5.25 9.62 3.71
C ALA A 107 -5.88 9.87 2.32
N VAL A 108 -6.68 8.94 1.81
CA VAL A 108 -7.45 9.12 0.57
C VAL A 108 -8.37 10.34 0.67
N SER A 109 -9.17 10.45 1.73
CA SER A 109 -10.14 11.54 1.92
C SER A 109 -9.49 12.92 2.03
N LYS A 110 -8.23 12.98 2.50
CA LYS A 110 -7.44 14.21 2.59
C LYS A 110 -6.84 14.63 1.25
N ASN A 111 -6.50 13.66 0.40
CA ASN A 111 -5.81 13.90 -0.87
C ASN A 111 -6.75 13.90 -2.09
N ALA A 112 -7.94 13.33 -1.99
CA ALA A 112 -8.98 13.32 -3.00
C ALA A 112 -10.33 13.68 -2.40
N THR A 113 -10.75 14.92 -2.65
CA THR A 113 -12.02 15.45 -2.11
C THR A 113 -13.23 14.69 -2.63
N GLN A 114 -13.17 14.10 -3.83
CA GLN A 114 -14.25 13.30 -4.40
C GLN A 114 -14.55 12.03 -3.59
N PHE A 115 -13.55 11.43 -2.94
CA PHE A 115 -13.71 10.22 -2.12
C PHE A 115 -13.98 10.52 -0.64
N LYS A 116 -14.22 11.79 -0.30
CA LYS A 116 -14.51 12.21 1.08
C LYS A 116 -15.92 11.76 1.48
N GLY A 117 -16.04 11.21 2.68
CA GLY A 117 -17.32 10.81 3.25
C GLY A 117 -17.59 9.31 3.11
N ASN A 118 -18.85 8.96 2.88
CA ASN A 118 -19.35 7.57 2.84
C ASN A 118 -20.27 7.32 1.63
N ALA A 119 -20.05 8.04 0.52
CA ALA A 119 -20.76 7.74 -0.73
C ALA A 119 -20.17 6.49 -1.40
N GLN A 120 -20.96 5.83 -2.25
CA GLN A 120 -20.44 4.82 -3.17
C GLN A 120 -19.75 5.51 -4.34
N HIS A 121 -18.71 4.88 -4.87
CA HIS A 121 -17.94 5.39 -6.00
C HIS A 121 -17.63 4.28 -7.00
N ASP A 122 -17.25 4.67 -8.21
CA ASP A 122 -16.73 3.75 -9.21
C ASP A 122 -15.33 3.24 -8.77
N ALA A 123 -15.15 1.91 -8.80
CA ALA A 123 -13.89 1.28 -8.43
C ALA A 123 -12.77 1.60 -9.44
N GLN A 124 -13.11 1.76 -10.72
CA GLN A 124 -12.14 2.06 -11.77
C GLN A 124 -11.63 3.50 -11.65
N GLU A 125 -12.50 4.46 -11.32
CA GLU A 125 -12.09 5.85 -11.06
C GLU A 125 -11.13 5.90 -9.86
N PHE A 126 -11.44 5.15 -8.80
CA PHE A 126 -10.57 5.04 -7.63
C PHE A 126 -9.21 4.40 -7.96
N LEU A 127 -9.19 3.35 -8.78
CA LEU A 127 -7.96 2.69 -9.21
C LEU A 127 -7.04 3.65 -9.96
N LEU A 128 -7.57 4.36 -10.97
CA LEU A 128 -6.78 5.32 -11.74
C LEU A 128 -6.18 6.39 -10.84
N TRP A 129 -7.01 7.01 -10.00
CA TRP A 129 -6.55 8.01 -9.06
C TRP A 129 -5.47 7.48 -8.11
N LEU A 130 -5.63 6.26 -7.59
CA LEU A 130 -4.68 5.68 -6.64
C LEU A 130 -3.32 5.40 -7.30
N LEU A 131 -3.31 4.86 -8.52
CA LEU A 131 -2.08 4.61 -9.26
C LEU A 131 -1.36 5.91 -9.63
N ASP A 132 -2.10 6.92 -10.10
CA ASP A 132 -1.54 8.25 -10.36
C ASP A 132 -0.96 8.85 -9.07
N ARG A 133 -1.68 8.74 -7.94
CA ARG A 133 -1.22 9.27 -6.67
C ARG A 133 0.06 8.60 -6.19
N VAL A 134 0.14 7.27 -6.30
CA VAL A 134 1.36 6.52 -5.98
C VAL A 134 2.50 6.94 -6.90
N HIS A 135 2.25 7.07 -8.21
CA HIS A 135 3.25 7.54 -9.16
C HIS A 135 3.83 8.91 -8.80
N GLU A 136 2.96 9.89 -8.49
CA GLU A 136 3.39 11.23 -8.08
C GLU A 136 4.17 11.25 -6.76
N ASP A 137 3.74 10.44 -5.79
CA ASP A 137 4.41 10.28 -4.50
C ASP A 137 5.85 9.73 -4.69
N LEU A 138 6.05 8.77 -5.61
CA LEU A 138 7.36 8.18 -5.92
C LEU A 138 8.28 9.12 -6.73
N ASN A 139 7.72 9.82 -7.72
CA ASN A 139 8.49 10.74 -8.57
C ASN A 139 9.02 11.95 -7.81
N THR A 140 8.37 12.34 -6.72
CA THR A 140 8.85 13.43 -5.86
C THR A 140 10.08 13.02 -5.05
N VAL A 141 10.32 11.71 -4.86
CA VAL A 141 11.45 11.15 -4.11
C VAL A 141 12.67 10.91 -5.00
N ASN A 142 12.48 10.65 -6.32
CA ASN A 142 13.59 10.32 -7.22
C ASN A 142 13.55 11.09 -8.57
N PRO A 143 13.99 12.36 -8.60
CA PRO A 143 13.92 13.20 -9.81
C PRO A 143 14.80 12.74 -10.98
N ASN A 144 15.74 11.80 -10.76
CA ASN A 144 16.73 11.36 -11.76
C ASN A 144 16.31 10.11 -12.57
N CYS A 145 15.19 9.46 -12.25
CA CYS A 145 14.73 8.22 -12.89
C CYS A 145 13.61 8.43 -13.92
N ARG A 146 13.73 9.41 -14.82
CA ARG A 146 12.77 9.55 -15.94
C ARG A 146 13.26 8.87 -17.21
N PRO A 147 12.62 7.78 -17.68
CA PRO A 147 12.53 7.53 -19.12
C PRO A 147 11.55 8.56 -19.71
N ALA A 148 11.95 9.23 -20.80
CA ALA A 148 11.10 10.18 -21.49
C ALA A 148 9.86 9.45 -22.05
N ILE A 149 8.69 9.76 -21.49
CA ILE A 149 7.41 9.35 -22.07
C ILE A 149 7.26 10.15 -23.37
N LYS A 150 7.54 9.51 -24.51
CA LYS A 150 7.21 10.08 -25.82
C LYS A 150 5.69 10.00 -25.96
N PRO A 151 5.02 11.08 -26.40
CA PRO A 151 3.59 11.01 -26.68
C PRO A 151 3.33 9.94 -27.75
N PRO A 152 2.16 9.28 -27.71
CA PRO A 152 1.76 8.35 -28.77
C PRO A 152 1.84 9.08 -30.11
N ILE A 153 2.52 8.47 -31.07
CA ILE A 153 2.50 8.93 -32.45
C ILE A 153 1.10 8.58 -32.98
N GLU A 154 0.28 9.58 -33.26
CA GLU A 154 -0.97 9.43 -34.02
C GLU A 154 -0.71 8.82 -35.41
#